data_AF-A0A7S0W551-F1
#
_entry.id   AF-A0A7S0W551-F1
#
_cell.length_a   1.000
_cell.length_b   1.000
_cell.length_c   1.000
_cell.angle_alpha   90.00
_cell.angle_beta   90.00
_cell.angle_gamma   90.00
#
_symmetry.space_group_name_H-M   'P 1'
#
loop_
_entity.id
_entity.type
_entity.pdbx_description
1 polymer ?
#
loop_
_entity_poly.entity_id
_entity_poly.type
_entity_poly.pdbx_seq_one_letter_code
_entity_poly.pdbx_strand_id
1 'polypeptide(L)'
;ANKRKDKQKSVLMRMHEPMFGMAIEMHERSRWILHRSVRHAVDAYFKRQYVTAEELTPGQAREVVARGQFGEGFEYSDGSRPLAETEDGPIAMEGPPSAEGAAATHPSRMG
;
A
#
# COMPACT_ATOMS: atom_id res chain seq x y z
N ALA A 1 11.63 30.50 8.60
CA ALA A 1 11.81 29.06 8.32
C ALA A 1 10.86 28.66 7.20
N ASN A 2 11.36 28.36 6.00
CA ASN A 2 10.50 28.07 4.83
C ASN A 2 10.39 26.54 4.66
N LYS A 3 9.34 25.95 5.22
CA LYS A 3 9.00 24.53 5.01
C LYS A 3 8.50 24.39 3.57
N ARG A 4 9.35 23.92 2.67
CA ARG A 4 8.94 23.50 1.32
C ARG A 4 7.94 22.35 1.50
N LYS A 5 6.69 22.55 1.07
CA LYS A 5 5.71 21.46 0.93
C LYS A 5 6.23 20.52 -0.16
N ASP A 6 6.81 19.40 0.25
CA ASP A 6 7.17 18.34 -0.67
C ASP A 6 5.89 17.89 -1.39
N LYS A 7 5.83 18.19 -2.69
CA LYS A 7 4.72 17.82 -3.56
C LYS A 7 4.73 16.29 -3.65
N GLN A 8 3.86 15.66 -2.88
CA GLN A 8 3.70 14.20 -2.86
C GLN A 8 3.49 13.72 -4.29
N LYS A 9 4.52 13.09 -4.87
CA LYS A 9 4.44 12.53 -6.22
C LYS A 9 3.37 11.44 -6.18
N SER A 10 2.31 11.62 -6.95
CA SER A 10 1.33 10.55 -7.14
C SER A 10 2.04 9.36 -7.77
N VAL A 11 1.88 8.18 -7.16
CA VAL A 11 2.45 6.96 -7.73
C VAL A 11 1.69 6.65 -9.01
N LEU A 12 2.38 6.67 -10.14
CA LEU A 12 1.81 6.26 -11.40
C LEU A 12 1.58 4.75 -11.37
N MET A 13 0.33 4.34 -11.53
CA MET A 13 -0.07 2.94 -11.52
C MET A 13 0.12 2.32 -12.92
N ARG A 14 0.07 0.99 -13.00
CA ARG A 14 0.12 0.29 -14.29
C ARG A 14 -1.10 0.64 -15.16
N MET A 15 -0.87 0.80 -16.44
CA MET A 15 -1.92 1.10 -17.43
C MET A 15 -2.61 -0.17 -17.97
N HIS A 16 -1.91 -1.31 -17.93
CA HIS A 16 -2.37 -2.56 -18.54
C HIS A 16 -2.13 -3.76 -17.61
N GLU A 17 -2.80 -4.87 -17.92
CA GLU A 17 -2.55 -6.16 -17.28
C GLU A 17 -1.18 -6.71 -17.69
N PRO A 18 -0.40 -7.28 -16.75
CA PRO A 18 0.82 -8.00 -17.10
C PRO A 18 0.51 -9.13 -18.08
N MET A 19 1.39 -9.32 -19.07
CA MET A 19 1.23 -10.39 -20.07
C MET A 19 1.27 -11.79 -19.43
N PHE A 20 2.04 -11.94 -18.34
CA PHE A 20 2.20 -13.19 -17.62
C PHE A 20 1.47 -13.13 -16.28
N GLY A 21 0.69 -14.16 -15.95
CA GLY A 21 0.02 -14.27 -14.65
C GLY A 21 0.98 -14.60 -13.52
N MET A 22 2.11 -15.26 -13.83
CA MET A 22 3.11 -15.74 -12.89
C MET A 22 4.51 -15.43 -13.42
N ALA A 23 5.47 -15.19 -12.52
CA ALA A 23 6.88 -14.99 -12.87
C ALA A 23 7.80 -15.66 -11.86
N ILE A 24 8.97 -16.10 -12.35
CA ILE A 24 10.08 -16.56 -11.52
C ILE A 24 11.22 -15.56 -11.69
N GLU A 25 11.68 -15.00 -10.58
CA GLU A 25 12.87 -14.16 -10.48
C GLU A 25 14.04 -15.01 -9.99
N MET A 26 15.14 -14.99 -10.73
CA MET A 26 16.35 -15.72 -10.34
C MET A 26 17.27 -14.79 -9.53
N HIS A 27 17.51 -15.14 -8.27
CA HIS A 27 18.47 -14.42 -7.42
C HIS A 27 19.85 -15.06 -7.50
N GLU A 28 19.91 -16.39 -7.39
CA GLU A 28 21.12 -17.19 -7.51
C GLU A 28 20.80 -18.47 -8.29
N ARG A 29 21.83 -19.22 -8.69
CA ARG A 29 21.65 -20.48 -9.44
C ARG A 29 20.81 -21.52 -8.68
N SER A 30 20.78 -21.48 -7.36
CA SER A 30 20.02 -22.41 -6.51
C SER A 30 18.97 -21.70 -5.66
N ARG A 31 18.63 -20.45 -6.00
CA ARG A 31 17.67 -19.64 -5.23
C ARG A 31 16.86 -18.76 -6.18
N TRP A 32 15.55 -18.99 -6.20
CA TRP A 32 14.61 -18.24 -7.01
C TRP A 32 13.46 -17.72 -6.16
N ILE A 33 12.78 -16.70 -6.65
CA ILE A 33 11.52 -16.22 -6.10
C ILE A 33 10.42 -16.44 -7.12
N LEU A 34 9.33 -17.06 -6.69
CA LEU A 34 8.13 -17.26 -7.47
C LEU A 34 7.04 -16.27 -7.02
N HIS A 35 6.59 -15.47 -7.98
CA HIS A 35 5.41 -14.63 -7.86
C HIS A 35 4.23 -15.32 -8.55
N ARG A 36 3.33 -15.93 -7.78
CA ARG A 36 2.13 -16.61 -8.29
C ARG A 36 1.17 -15.68 -9.02
N SER A 37 1.15 -14.40 -8.65
CA SER A 37 0.34 -13.34 -9.26
C SER A 37 1.21 -12.11 -9.54
N VAL A 38 1.68 -11.99 -10.78
CA VAL A 38 2.47 -10.82 -11.21
C VAL A 38 1.66 -9.54 -11.06
N ARG A 39 0.37 -9.60 -11.37
CA ARG A 39 -0.55 -8.47 -11.16
C ARG A 39 -0.50 -7.95 -9.73
N HIS A 40 -0.66 -8.86 -8.75
CA HIS A 40 -0.66 -8.47 -7.34
C HIS A 40 0.71 -7.99 -6.89
N ALA A 41 1.79 -8.64 -7.34
CA ALA A 41 3.15 -8.20 -7.03
C ALA A 41 3.39 -6.78 -7.55
N VAL A 42 3.11 -6.51 -8.83
CA VAL A 42 3.28 -5.17 -9.42
C VAL A 42 2.43 -4.12 -8.71
N ASP A 43 1.16 -4.42 -8.42
CA ASP A 43 0.28 -3.50 -7.69
C ASP A 43 0.80 -3.21 -6.28
N ALA A 44 1.32 -4.22 -5.57
CA ALA A 44 1.91 -4.07 -4.24
C ALA A 44 3.22 -3.27 -4.28
N TYR A 45 4.06 -3.47 -5.30
CA TYR A 45 5.30 -2.70 -5.51
C TYR A 45 5.00 -1.20 -5.62
N PHE A 46 4.05 -0.81 -6.48
CA PHE A 46 3.66 0.59 -6.64
C PHE A 46 3.03 1.15 -5.35
N LYS A 47 2.20 0.38 -4.66
CA LYS A 47 1.53 0.80 -3.42
C LYS A 47 2.42 0.78 -2.17
N ARG A 48 3.67 0.31 -2.28
CA ARG A 48 4.58 0.09 -1.14
C ARG A 48 3.99 -0.87 -0.09
N GLN A 49 3.25 -1.86 -0.57
CA GLN A 49 2.62 -2.88 0.26
C GLN A 49 3.49 -4.14 0.30
N TYR A 50 3.36 -4.88 1.39
CA TYR A 50 3.92 -6.21 1.51
C TYR A 50 3.11 -7.19 0.66
N VAL A 51 3.79 -8.10 -0.02
CA VAL A 51 3.16 -9.19 -0.78
C VAL A 51 3.86 -10.51 -0.47
N THR A 52 3.11 -11.59 -0.43
CA THR A 52 3.66 -12.95 -0.27
C THR A 52 4.26 -13.43 -1.59
N ALA A 53 5.43 -14.06 -1.51
CA ALA A 53 6.06 -14.78 -2.61
C ALA A 53 6.58 -16.12 -2.10
N GLU A 54 7.04 -16.99 -3.00
CA GLU A 54 7.67 -18.26 -2.64
C GLU A 54 9.16 -18.20 -2.96
N GLU A 55 10.01 -18.38 -1.96
CA GLU A 55 11.42 -18.68 -2.21
C GLU A 55 11.57 -20.17 -2.50
N LEU A 56 12.22 -20.46 -3.63
CA LEU A 56 12.48 -21.79 -4.13
C LEU A 56 13.97 -22.09 -4.02
N THR A 57 14.30 -23.23 -3.41
CA THR A 57 15.60 -23.87 -3.48
C THR A 57 15.42 -25.31 -3.99
N PRO A 58 16.47 -26.01 -4.45
CA PRO A 58 16.32 -27.38 -4.92
C PRO A 58 15.63 -28.28 -3.89
N GLY A 59 14.44 -28.77 -4.22
CA GLY A 59 13.64 -29.66 -3.38
C GLY A 59 12.81 -28.96 -2.29
N GLN A 60 12.82 -27.63 -2.20
CA GLN A 60 12.07 -26.90 -1.17
C GLN A 60 11.44 -25.62 -1.71
N ALA A 61 10.22 -25.35 -1.25
CA ALA A 61 9.55 -24.07 -1.40
C ALA A 61 9.20 -23.55 -0.01
N ARG A 62 9.47 -22.26 0.25
CA ARG A 62 9.05 -21.58 1.48
C ARG A 62 8.38 -20.26 1.14
N GLU A 63 7.36 -19.89 1.91
CA GLU A 63 6.78 -18.56 1.79
C GLU A 63 7.77 -17.51 2.31
N VAL A 64 7.82 -16.36 1.64
CA VAL A 64 8.58 -15.18 2.02
C VAL A 64 7.72 -13.94 1.83
N VAL A 65 8.08 -12.87 2.53
CA VAL A 65 7.42 -11.57 2.42
C VAL A 65 8.30 -10.63 1.59
N ALA A 66 7.73 -10.08 0.53
CA ALA A 66 8.36 -9.13 -0.36
C ALA A 66 7.89 -7.70 -0.07
N ARG A 67 8.82 -6.75 -0.05
CA ARG A 67 8.54 -5.31 0.05
C ARG A 67 9.22 -4.56 -1.08
N GLY A 68 8.45 -3.77 -1.82
CA GLY A 68 8.98 -2.95 -2.91
C GLY A 68 9.93 -1.85 -2.41
N GLN A 69 11.12 -1.79 -2.97
CA GLN A 69 12.09 -0.71 -2.84
C GLN A 69 12.18 0.08 -4.15
N PHE A 70 12.07 1.40 -4.06
CA PHE A 70 11.95 2.25 -5.24
C PHE A 70 13.25 2.26 -6.05
N GLY A 71 13.21 1.74 -7.28
CA GLY A 71 14.35 1.67 -8.18
C GLY A 71 15.22 0.42 -8.02
N GLU A 72 15.00 -0.37 -6.97
CA GLU A 72 15.80 -1.55 -6.61
C GLU A 72 15.03 -2.88 -6.73
N GLY A 73 13.71 -2.84 -6.91
CA GLY A 73 12.88 -4.05 -7.00
C GLY A 73 12.35 -4.49 -5.63
N PHE A 74 12.24 -5.80 -5.39
CA PHE A 74 11.71 -6.33 -4.14
C PHE A 74 12.82 -6.74 -3.18
N GLU A 75 12.66 -6.38 -1.91
CA GLU A 75 13.39 -6.98 -0.80
C GLU A 75 12.57 -8.12 -0.21
N TYR A 76 13.20 -9.27 0.03
CA TYR A 76 12.55 -10.49 0.52
C TYR A 76 13.03 -10.84 1.93
N SER A 77 12.10 -11.18 2.81
CA SER A 77 12.34 -11.57 4.20
C SER A 77 11.58 -12.85 4.55
N ASP A 78 12.03 -13.59 5.55
CA ASP A 78 11.43 -14.85 6.00
C ASP A 78 10.07 -14.70 6.71
N GLY A 79 9.47 -13.49 6.68
CA GLY A 79 8.21 -13.20 7.36
C GLY A 79 8.37 -12.81 8.83
N SER A 80 9.60 -12.76 9.37
CA SER A 80 9.89 -12.11 10.66
C SER A 80 9.74 -10.61 10.50
N ARG A 81 8.51 -10.10 10.56
CA ARG A 81 8.25 -8.65 10.63
C ARG A 81 9.08 -8.06 11.77
N PRO A 82 9.90 -7.02 11.56
CA PRO A 82 9.94 -5.97 12.56
C PRO A 82 8.53 -5.42 12.61
N LEU A 83 7.91 -5.40 13.80
CA LEU A 83 6.77 -4.54 14.08
C LEU A 83 7.22 -3.10 13.86
N ALA A 84 7.28 -2.64 12.61
CA ALA A 84 7.34 -1.23 12.32
C ALA A 84 5.96 -0.68 12.68
N GLU A 85 5.96 0.11 13.74
CA GLU A 85 4.84 0.77 14.38
C GLU A 85 3.84 1.29 13.35
N THR A 86 2.58 0.91 13.53
CA THR A 86 1.47 1.77 13.10
C THR A 86 1.61 3.08 13.88
N GLU A 87 2.37 4.04 13.33
CA GLU A 87 2.13 5.45 13.63
C GLU A 87 0.81 5.85 12.96
N ASP A 88 -0.28 5.25 13.44
CA ASP A 88 -1.63 5.79 13.30
C ASP A 88 -1.74 6.90 14.35
N GLY A 89 -1.06 8.01 14.08
CA GLY A 89 -1.29 9.24 14.82
C GLY A 89 -2.75 9.65 14.60
N PRO A 90 -3.51 10.01 15.64
CA PRO A 90 -4.90 10.38 15.47
C PRO A 90 -4.99 11.55 14.49
N ILE A 91 -5.71 11.35 13.39
CA ILE A 91 -6.13 12.43 12.52
C ILE A 91 -7.04 13.30 13.39
N ALA A 92 -6.52 14.43 13.86
CA ALA A 92 -7.32 15.44 14.53
C ALA A 92 -8.37 15.93 13.52
N MET A 93 -9.57 15.37 13.63
CA MET A 93 -10.78 15.93 13.04
C MET A 93 -10.99 17.27 13.75
N GLU A 94 -10.50 18.35 13.16
CA GLU A 94 -11.02 19.68 13.49
C GLU A 94 -12.53 19.63 13.26
N GLY A 95 -13.27 19.75 14.35
CA GLY A 95 -14.73 19.69 14.34
C GLY A 95 -15.31 20.73 13.38
N PRO A 96 -16.50 20.48 12.81
CA PRO A 96 -17.15 21.47 11.97
C PRO A 96 -17.36 22.76 12.78
N PRO A 97 -17.20 23.96 12.17
CA PRO A 97 -17.50 25.20 12.87
C PRO A 97 -18.97 25.18 13.31
N SER A 98 -19.20 25.36 14.62
CA SER A 98 -20.51 25.53 15.25
C SER A 98 -21.34 26.55 14.48
N ALA A 99 -22.43 26.10 13.86
CA ALA A 99 -23.52 26.96 13.45
C ALA A 99 -24.49 27.13 14.62
N GLU A 100 -24.21 28.11 15.48
CA GLU A 100 -25.21 28.66 16.39
C GLU A 100 -25.97 29.78 15.66
N GLY A 101 -27.29 29.60 15.52
CA GLY A 101 -28.18 30.59 14.91
C GLY A 101 -29.61 30.05 14.89
N ALA A 102 -30.32 30.30 15.97
CA ALA A 102 -31.57 29.68 16.36
C ALA A 102 -32.80 30.04 15.50
N ALA A 103 -33.65 29.03 15.31
CA ALA A 103 -35.11 29.00 15.43
C ALA A 103 -35.98 30.18 14.91
N ALA A 104 -36.72 29.85 13.85
CA ALA A 104 -38.19 29.85 13.74
C ALA A 104 -39.00 31.08 14.19
N THR A 105 -39.74 31.66 13.24
CA THR A 105 -41.13 32.10 13.45
C THR A 105 -41.89 32.04 12.12
N HIS A 106 -42.87 31.14 12.00
CA HIS A 106 -44.03 31.30 11.13
C HIS A 106 -45.13 30.33 11.59
N PRO A 107 -46.19 30.79 12.26
CA PRO A 107 -47.43 30.04 12.29
C PRO A 107 -48.36 30.52 11.18
N SER A 108 -48.89 29.58 10.40
CA SER A 108 -50.09 29.79 9.60
C SER A 108 -50.94 28.54 9.70
N ARG A 109 -52.02 28.60 10.50
CA ARG A 109 -53.35 28.06 10.15
C ARG A 109 -54.39 28.43 11.21
N MET A 110 -55.50 29.05 10.80
CA MET A 110 -56.88 28.53 10.87
C MET A 110 -57.89 29.67 10.68
N GLY A 111 -58.84 29.45 9.75
CA GLY A 111 -59.90 30.37 9.37
C GLY A 111 -60.22 30.22 7.89
#